data_AF-A0A2A5BHF6-F1
#
_entry.id   AF-A0A2A5BHF6-F1
#
_cell.length_a   1.000
_cell.length_b   1.000
_cell.length_c   1.000
_cell.angle_alpha   90.00
_cell.angle_beta   90.00
_cell.angle_gamma   90.00
#
_symmetry.space_group_name_H-M   'P 1'
#
loop_
_entity.id
_entity.type
_entity.pdbx_description
1 polymer ?
#
loop_
_entity_poly.entity_id
_entity_poly.type
_entity_poly.pdbx_seq_one_letter_code
_entity_poly.pdbx_strand_id
1 'polypeptide(L)'
;MNKYLHGLHWGLVIIVAASSVAIAKTSLSIWQTSQVNEFISNPADFEHVPDNANAQFSQASYDVEQAKPEEALDRLTQVLNTEDKALEAAAYFNRGNINLRAARELAAGDSARIALVGLAKQDYRTALLIDSNVWDARFNLEIALLMAPEVVSANKAYKKRKGSQSVVVKAVGFRVDLP
;
A
#
# COMPACT_ATOMS: atom_id res chain seq x y z
N MET A 1 -36.58 12.07 47.20
CA MET A 1 -35.86 12.54 46.00
C MET A 1 -36.25 11.65 44.82
N ASN A 2 -36.64 12.23 43.69
CA ASN A 2 -37.23 11.50 42.57
C ASN A 2 -36.16 10.65 41.84
N LYS A 3 -36.32 9.31 41.82
CA LYS A 3 -35.36 8.37 41.20
C LYS A 3 -35.11 8.68 39.72
N TYR A 4 -36.13 9.17 39.02
CA TYR A 4 -36.02 9.58 37.62
C TYR A 4 -35.09 10.79 37.44
N LEU A 5 -35.10 11.75 38.38
CA LEU A 5 -34.27 12.94 38.32
C LEU A 5 -32.77 12.60 38.55
N HIS A 6 -32.48 11.65 39.44
CA HIS A 6 -31.11 11.14 39.63
C HIS A 6 -30.61 10.37 38.41
N GLY A 7 -31.46 9.56 37.78
CA GLY A 7 -31.11 8.86 36.54
C GLY A 7 -30.78 9.83 35.40
N LEU A 8 -31.59 10.87 35.22
CA LEU A 8 -31.34 11.95 34.24
C LEU A 8 -30.05 12.71 34.53
N HIS A 9 -29.78 13.04 35.79
CA HIS A 9 -28.55 13.74 36.18
C HIS A 9 -27.29 12.92 35.85
N TRP A 10 -27.24 11.65 36.26
CA TRP A 10 -26.11 10.78 35.94
C TRP A 10 -26.00 10.49 34.44
N GLY A 11 -27.12 10.37 33.72
CA GLY A 11 -27.13 10.28 32.26
C GLY A 11 -26.47 11.49 31.60
N LEU A 12 -26.81 12.70 32.04
CA LEU A 12 -26.16 13.94 31.57
C LEU A 12 -24.66 13.97 31.89
N VAL A 13 -24.26 13.57 33.09
CA VAL A 13 -22.84 13.51 33.49
C VAL A 13 -22.05 12.58 32.56
N ILE A 14 -22.61 11.40 32.24
CA ILE A 14 -21.97 10.44 31.32
C ILE A 14 -21.84 11.05 29.92
N ILE A 15 -22.88 11.72 29.41
CA ILE A 15 -22.84 12.38 28.09
C ILE A 15 -21.77 13.46 28.05
N VAL A 16 -21.67 14.30 29.09
CA VAL A 16 -20.65 15.35 29.19
C VAL A 16 -19.25 14.76 29.24
N ALA A 17 -19.04 13.69 30.02
CA ALA A 17 -17.77 13.00 30.11
C ALA A 17 -17.36 12.39 28.75
N ALA A 18 -18.27 11.68 28.08
CA ALA A 18 -18.04 11.09 26.76
C ALA A 18 -17.73 12.16 25.71
N SER A 19 -18.45 13.29 25.73
CA SER A 19 -18.23 14.41 24.81
C SER A 19 -16.86 15.05 25.04
N SER A 20 -16.44 15.21 26.29
CA SER A 20 -15.13 15.77 26.65
C SER A 20 -13.99 14.89 26.12
N VAL A 21 -14.12 13.57 26.25
CA VAL A 21 -13.15 12.62 25.69
C VAL A 21 -13.11 12.70 24.17
N ALA A 22 -14.27 12.78 23.50
CA ALA A 22 -14.33 12.92 22.06
C ALA A 22 -13.64 14.22 21.59
N ILE A 23 -13.91 15.36 22.24
CA ILE A 23 -13.28 16.65 21.94
C ILE A 23 -11.76 16.56 22.09
N ALA A 24 -11.26 15.93 23.17
CA ALA A 24 -9.82 15.77 23.38
C ALA A 24 -9.17 14.94 22.26
N LYS A 25 -9.80 13.83 21.86
CA LYS A 25 -9.30 13.00 20.76
C LYS A 25 -9.29 13.74 19.42
N THR A 26 -10.38 14.44 19.09
CA THR A 26 -10.47 15.21 17.83
C THR A 26 -9.48 16.39 17.81
N SER A 27 -9.27 17.05 18.95
CA SER A 27 -8.29 18.14 19.04
C SER A 27 -6.87 17.63 18.77
N LEU A 28 -6.53 16.46 19.33
CA LEU A 28 -5.23 15.81 19.08
C LEU A 28 -5.05 15.44 17.61
N SER A 29 -6.08 14.86 16.97
CA SER A 29 -6.00 14.47 15.56
C SER A 29 -5.83 15.68 14.63
N ILE A 30 -6.55 16.78 14.90
CA ILE A 30 -6.42 18.01 14.11
C ILE A 30 -5.00 18.56 14.21
N TRP A 31 -4.42 18.57 15.41
CA TRP A 31 -3.05 19.03 15.60
C TRP A 31 -2.05 18.14 14.84
N GLN A 32 -2.18 16.81 14.91
CA GLN A 32 -1.34 15.88 14.15
C GLN A 32 -1.46 16.09 12.63
N THR A 33 -2.69 16.26 12.11
CA THR A 33 -2.92 16.54 10.69
C THR A 33 -2.29 17.87 10.28
N SER A 34 -2.33 18.89 11.14
CA SER A 34 -1.68 20.18 10.88
C SER A 34 -0.17 20.01 10.69
N GLN A 35 0.51 19.22 11.54
CA GLN A 35 1.95 18.96 11.40
C GLN A 35 2.28 18.24 10.10
N VAL A 36 1.45 17.27 9.68
CA VAL A 36 1.64 16.56 8.41
C VAL A 36 1.45 17.50 7.22
N ASN A 37 0.44 18.36 7.26
CA ASN A 37 0.20 19.33 6.19
C ASN A 37 1.33 20.36 6.08
N GLU A 38 1.88 20.79 7.21
CA GLU A 38 3.04 21.68 7.26
C GLU A 38 4.27 20.99 6.65
N PHE A 39 4.51 19.72 6.99
CA PHE A 39 5.57 18.90 6.38
C PHE A 39 5.40 18.78 4.86
N ILE A 40 4.19 18.47 4.38
CA ILE A 40 3.91 18.34 2.93
C ILE A 40 4.15 19.67 2.20
N SER A 41 3.88 20.80 2.87
CA SER A 41 4.05 22.13 2.28
C SER A 41 5.51 22.59 2.27
N ASN A 42 6.25 22.34 3.36
CA ASN A 42 7.64 22.77 3.54
C ASN A 42 8.49 21.62 4.11
N PRO A 43 8.80 20.57 3.33
CA PRO A 43 9.50 19.39 3.84
C PRO A 43 10.92 19.71 4.34
N ALA A 44 11.55 20.76 3.82
CA ALA A 44 12.90 21.19 4.21
C ALA A 44 12.99 21.71 5.66
N ASP A 45 11.88 22.12 6.27
CA ASP A 45 11.85 22.66 7.63
C ASP A 45 11.82 21.55 8.70
N PHE A 46 11.68 20.29 8.28
CA PHE A 46 11.57 19.14 9.16
C PHE A 46 12.84 18.28 9.08
N GLU A 47 13.43 18.00 10.24
CA GLU A 47 14.62 17.13 10.34
C GLU A 47 14.29 15.65 10.05
N HIS A 48 13.06 15.23 10.37
CA HIS A 48 12.60 13.85 10.23
C HIS A 48 11.24 13.80 9.53
N VAL A 49 11.06 12.79 8.68
CA VAL A 49 9.80 12.54 7.99
C VAL A 49 8.81 11.94 8.99
N PRO A 50 7.62 12.53 9.18
CA PRO A 50 6.63 11.99 10.11
C PRO A 50 6.26 10.54 9.80
N ASP A 51 6.02 9.74 10.84
CA ASP A 51 5.48 8.38 10.73
C ASP A 51 3.98 8.41 10.41
N ASN A 52 3.67 8.88 9.20
CA ASN A 52 2.32 9.00 8.67
C ASN A 52 2.33 8.65 7.18
N ALA A 53 1.34 7.89 6.72
CA ALA A 53 1.27 7.44 5.33
C ALA A 53 1.28 8.59 4.31
N ASN A 54 0.59 9.71 4.57
CA ASN A 54 0.58 10.86 3.67
C ASN A 54 1.95 11.56 3.61
N ALA A 55 2.62 11.67 4.77
CA ALA A 55 3.96 12.23 4.84
C ALA A 55 4.98 11.35 4.09
N GLN A 56 4.96 10.03 4.32
CA GLN A 56 5.83 9.09 3.61
C GLN A 56 5.56 9.08 2.10
N PHE A 57 4.29 9.12 1.69
CA PHE A 57 3.91 9.18 0.28
C PHE A 57 4.38 10.48 -0.40
N SER A 58 4.18 11.62 0.26
CA SER A 58 4.65 12.92 -0.24
C SER A 58 6.17 12.95 -0.34
N GLN A 59 6.88 12.51 0.70
CA GLN A 59 8.34 12.45 0.70
C GLN A 59 8.89 11.53 -0.40
N ALA A 60 8.23 10.40 -0.68
CA ALA A 60 8.66 9.52 -1.75
C ALA A 60 8.67 10.21 -3.12
N SER A 61 7.76 11.16 -3.35
CA SER A 61 7.73 11.95 -4.59
C SER A 61 8.96 12.86 -4.68
N TYR A 62 9.32 13.50 -3.57
CA TYR A 62 10.54 14.31 -3.49
C TYR A 62 11.82 13.47 -3.64
N ASP A 63 11.89 12.29 -3.04
CA ASP A 63 13.04 11.40 -3.17
C ASP A 63 13.27 10.97 -4.64
N VAL A 64 12.20 10.74 -5.40
CA VAL A 64 12.29 10.49 -6.85
C VAL A 64 12.91 11.69 -7.60
N GLU A 65 12.50 12.92 -7.27
CA GLU A 65 13.07 14.14 -7.87
C GLU A 65 14.55 14.32 -7.53
N GLN A 66 14.95 13.89 -6.34
CA GLN A 66 16.35 13.90 -5.87
C GLN A 66 17.18 12.71 -6.38
N ALA A 67 16.65 11.94 -7.35
CA ALA A 67 17.29 10.75 -7.91
C ALA A 67 17.62 9.67 -6.85
N LYS A 68 16.74 9.53 -5.84
CA LYS A 68 16.80 8.56 -4.74
C LYS A 68 15.66 7.52 -4.85
N PRO A 69 15.68 6.66 -5.88
CA PRO A 69 14.56 5.75 -6.17
C PRO A 69 14.43 4.63 -5.13
N GLU A 70 15.52 4.21 -4.48
CA GLU A 70 15.48 3.15 -3.46
C GLU A 70 14.76 3.65 -2.20
N GLU A 71 15.11 4.85 -1.73
CA GLU A 71 14.45 5.50 -0.60
C GLU A 71 12.96 5.74 -0.88
N ALA A 72 12.63 6.17 -2.11
CA ALA A 72 11.24 6.33 -2.52
C ALA A 72 10.46 5.01 -2.49
N LEU A 73 11.06 3.91 -2.94
CA LEU A 73 10.42 2.58 -2.91
C LEU A 73 10.20 2.09 -1.48
N ASP A 74 11.16 2.32 -0.57
CA ASP A 74 11.03 1.97 0.85
C ASP A 74 9.89 2.75 1.50
N ARG A 75 9.80 4.06 1.26
CA ARG A 75 8.70 4.89 1.77
C ARG A 75 7.36 4.46 1.23
N LEU A 76 7.23 4.24 -0.07
CA LEU A 76 5.98 3.78 -0.67
C LEU A 76 5.58 2.40 -0.16
N THR A 77 6.55 1.55 0.20
CA THR A 77 6.28 0.26 0.85
C THR A 77 5.70 0.43 2.25
N GLN A 78 6.16 1.42 3.02
CA GLN A 78 5.56 1.75 4.33
C GLN A 78 4.11 2.24 4.17
N VAL A 79 3.80 2.98 3.11
CA VAL A 79 2.45 3.49 2.81
C VAL A 79 1.45 2.36 2.55
N LEU A 80 1.88 1.18 2.09
CA LEU A 80 0.98 0.07 1.74
C LEU A 80 0.13 -0.45 2.90
N ASN A 81 0.51 -0.16 4.15
CA ASN A 81 -0.24 -0.55 5.35
C ASN A 81 -1.29 0.48 5.79
N THR A 82 -1.59 1.48 4.96
CA THR A 82 -2.60 2.51 5.25
C THR A 82 -4.02 1.95 5.23
N GLU A 83 -4.93 2.57 6.01
CA GLU A 83 -6.37 2.31 5.93
C GLU A 83 -7.02 3.00 4.71
N ASP A 84 -6.37 4.03 4.15
CA ASP A 84 -6.84 4.76 2.98
C ASP A 84 -6.53 4.01 1.68
N LYS A 85 -7.56 3.37 1.11
CA LYS A 85 -7.44 2.58 -0.13
C LYS A 85 -7.02 3.40 -1.35
N ALA A 86 -7.39 4.68 -1.43
CA ALA A 86 -6.96 5.51 -2.53
C ALA A 86 -5.45 5.78 -2.44
N LEU A 87 -4.95 6.06 -1.23
CA LEU A 87 -3.53 6.24 -0.97
C LEU A 87 -2.73 4.93 -1.18
N GLU A 88 -3.27 3.79 -0.76
CA GLU A 88 -2.68 2.47 -1.00
C GLU A 88 -2.53 2.19 -2.51
N ALA A 89 -3.59 2.41 -3.29
CA ALA A 89 -3.56 2.26 -4.74
C ALA A 89 -2.54 3.19 -5.40
N ALA A 90 -2.50 4.46 -4.97
CA ALA A 90 -1.53 5.44 -5.46
C ALA A 90 -0.09 5.04 -5.14
N ALA A 91 0.15 4.44 -3.97
CA ALA A 91 1.48 3.97 -3.57
C ALA A 91 1.96 2.81 -4.46
N TYR A 92 1.09 1.84 -4.75
CA TYR A 92 1.40 0.81 -5.74
C TYR A 92 1.67 1.41 -7.13
N PHE A 93 0.82 2.32 -7.60
CA PHE A 93 1.04 3.00 -8.88
C PHE A 93 2.41 3.69 -8.97
N ASN A 94 2.82 4.41 -7.92
CA ASN A 94 4.10 5.10 -7.88
C ASN A 94 5.30 4.13 -7.80
N ARG A 95 5.20 3.02 -7.05
CA ARG A 95 6.21 1.95 -7.05
C ARG A 95 6.38 1.36 -8.44
N GLY A 96 5.26 1.11 -9.13
CA GLY A 96 5.25 0.64 -10.51
C GLY A 96 5.94 1.62 -11.47
N ASN A 97 5.68 2.92 -11.32
CA ASN A 97 6.32 3.97 -12.12
C ASN A 97 7.84 4.01 -11.93
N ILE A 98 8.33 3.91 -10.70
CA ILE A 98 9.76 3.89 -10.40
C ILE A 98 10.43 2.69 -11.09
N ASN A 99 9.86 1.49 -10.92
CA ASN A 99 10.37 0.27 -11.53
C ASN A 99 10.35 0.33 -13.06
N LEU A 100 9.27 0.85 -13.65
CA LEU A 100 9.15 0.96 -15.11
C LEU A 100 10.15 1.96 -15.70
N ARG A 101 10.41 3.09 -15.01
CA ARG A 101 11.45 4.05 -15.43
C ARG A 101 12.84 3.42 -15.34
N ALA A 102 13.17 2.77 -14.23
CA ALA A 102 14.44 2.06 -14.09
C ALA A 102 14.64 0.99 -15.19
N ALA A 103 13.58 0.27 -15.56
CA ALA A 103 13.63 -0.70 -16.65
C ALA A 103 13.91 -0.07 -18.02
N ARG A 104 13.49 1.18 -18.26
CA ARG A 104 13.69 1.87 -19.54
C ARG A 104 15.14 2.27 -19.77
N GLU A 105 15.90 2.49 -18.70
CA GLU A 105 17.33 2.79 -18.76
C GLU A 105 18.18 1.56 -19.14
N LEU A 106 17.59 0.36 -19.08
CA LEU A 106 18.27 -0.90 -19.40
C LEU A 106 18.02 -1.37 -20.83
N ALA A 107 19.00 -2.08 -21.40
CA ALA A 107 18.90 -2.67 -22.73
C ALA A 107 17.80 -3.76 -22.78
N ALA A 108 17.17 -3.94 -23.95
CA ALA A 108 16.04 -4.88 -24.11
C ALA A 108 16.38 -6.35 -23.79
N GLY A 109 17.64 -6.75 -23.93
CA GLY A 109 18.13 -8.09 -23.60
C GLY A 109 18.59 -8.27 -22.15
N ASP A 110 18.55 -7.22 -21.33
CA ASP A 110 18.97 -7.30 -19.93
C ASP A 110 17.94 -8.05 -19.09
N SER A 111 18.38 -9.05 -18.33
CA SER A 111 17.50 -9.82 -17.43
C SER A 111 16.94 -8.95 -16.30
N ALA A 112 17.68 -7.95 -15.83
CA ALA A 112 17.22 -7.01 -14.81
C ALA A 112 16.06 -6.15 -15.34
N ARG A 113 16.06 -5.80 -16.63
CA ARG A 113 14.93 -5.12 -17.27
C ARG A 113 13.65 -5.94 -17.16
N ILE A 114 13.72 -7.23 -17.46
CA ILE A 114 12.56 -8.12 -17.39
C ILE A 114 12.02 -8.19 -15.95
N ALA A 115 12.90 -8.27 -14.96
CA ALA A 115 12.52 -8.29 -13.55
C ALA A 115 11.82 -7.00 -13.12
N LEU A 116 12.38 -5.83 -13.46
CA LEU A 116 11.80 -4.51 -13.15
C LEU A 116 10.45 -4.30 -13.84
N VAL A 117 10.31 -4.69 -15.11
CA VAL A 117 9.00 -4.65 -15.80
C VAL A 117 8.02 -5.61 -15.12
N GLY A 118 8.47 -6.77 -14.65
CA GLY A 118 7.67 -7.71 -13.85
C GLY A 118 7.11 -7.07 -12.58
N LEU A 119 7.96 -6.42 -11.79
CA LEU A 119 7.55 -5.69 -10.58
C LEU A 119 6.55 -4.57 -10.91
N ALA A 120 6.84 -3.78 -11.94
CA ALA A 120 5.93 -2.72 -12.38
C ALA A 120 4.54 -3.25 -12.75
N LYS A 121 4.47 -4.34 -13.51
CA LYS A 121 3.19 -4.99 -13.87
C LYS A 121 2.43 -5.48 -12.64
N GLN A 122 3.12 -6.07 -11.67
CA GLN A 122 2.50 -6.51 -10.43
C GLN A 122 1.91 -5.32 -9.66
N ASP A 123 2.69 -4.26 -9.50
CA ASP A 123 2.25 -3.06 -8.78
C ASP A 123 1.06 -2.38 -9.47
N TYR A 124 1.08 -2.18 -10.80
CA TYR A 124 -0.06 -1.60 -11.51
C TYR A 124 -1.33 -2.46 -11.42
N ARG A 125 -1.20 -3.79 -11.47
CA ARG A 125 -2.34 -4.69 -11.29
C ARG A 125 -2.92 -4.59 -9.89
N THR A 126 -2.07 -4.51 -8.87
CA THR A 126 -2.51 -4.34 -7.49
C THR A 126 -3.19 -2.99 -7.30
N ALA A 127 -2.65 -1.91 -7.86
CA ALA A 127 -3.30 -0.60 -7.86
C ALA A 127 -4.72 -0.66 -8.47
N LEU A 128 -4.87 -1.31 -9.63
CA LEU A 128 -6.15 -1.48 -10.31
C LEU A 128 -7.13 -2.43 -9.61
N LEU A 129 -6.61 -3.37 -8.81
CA LEU A 129 -7.41 -4.25 -7.97
C LEU A 129 -8.01 -3.48 -6.78
N ILE A 130 -7.24 -2.54 -6.22
CA ILE A 130 -7.68 -1.71 -5.09
C ILE A 130 -8.62 -0.60 -5.58
N ASP A 131 -8.19 0.17 -6.58
CA ASP A 131 -9.00 1.21 -7.23
C ASP A 131 -8.94 1.07 -8.75
N SER A 132 -10.06 0.62 -9.30
CA SER A 132 -10.22 0.50 -10.74
C SER A 132 -10.34 1.85 -11.45
N ASN A 133 -10.35 3.00 -10.80
CA ASN A 133 -10.43 4.30 -11.50
C ASN A 133 -9.07 4.91 -11.85
N VAL A 134 -7.96 4.28 -11.43
CA VAL A 134 -6.60 4.75 -11.72
C VAL A 134 -6.24 4.47 -13.20
N TRP A 135 -6.75 5.30 -14.10
CA TRP A 135 -6.57 5.14 -15.55
C TRP A 135 -5.11 5.14 -15.98
N ASP A 136 -4.26 5.93 -15.32
CA ASP A 136 -2.83 5.96 -15.61
C ASP A 136 -2.15 4.61 -15.32
N ALA A 137 -2.63 3.87 -14.31
CA ALA A 137 -2.13 2.52 -14.02
C ALA A 137 -2.52 1.53 -15.13
N ARG A 138 -3.72 1.66 -15.74
CA ARG A 138 -4.11 0.85 -16.91
C ARG A 138 -3.19 1.11 -18.08
N PHE A 139 -3.02 2.38 -18.41
CA PHE A 139 -2.17 2.79 -19.52
C PHE A 139 -0.73 2.31 -19.30
N ASN A 140 -0.15 2.55 -18.13
CA ASN A 140 1.23 2.13 -17.84
C ASN A 140 1.38 0.60 -17.77
N LEU A 141 0.34 -0.14 -17.36
CA LEU A 141 0.32 -1.60 -17.43
C LEU A 141 0.37 -2.10 -18.87
N GLU A 142 -0.38 -1.48 -19.79
CA GLU A 142 -0.32 -1.83 -21.22
C GLU A 142 1.09 -1.61 -21.79
N ILE A 143 1.71 -0.47 -21.47
CA ILE A 143 3.09 -0.18 -21.87
C ILE A 143 4.06 -1.23 -21.29
N ALA A 144 3.91 -1.59 -20.02
CA ALA A 144 4.75 -2.60 -19.38
C ALA A 144 4.56 -4.00 -20.02
N LEU A 145 3.34 -4.36 -20.40
CA LEU A 145 3.03 -5.61 -21.11
C LEU A 145 3.64 -5.66 -22.51
N LEU A 146 3.69 -4.52 -23.22
CA LEU A 146 4.37 -4.43 -24.51
C LEU A 146 5.90 -4.55 -24.36
N MET A 147 6.47 -4.02 -23.27
CA MET A 147 7.90 -4.09 -22.99
C MET A 147 8.38 -5.50 -22.64
N ALA A 148 7.58 -6.26 -21.88
CA ALA A 148 7.88 -7.66 -21.53
C ALA A 148 6.59 -8.50 -21.59
N PRO A 149 6.23 -9.00 -22.79
CA PRO A 149 5.01 -9.76 -23.01
C PRO A 149 4.94 -11.01 -22.14
N GLU A 150 3.78 -11.24 -21.54
CA GLU A 150 3.51 -12.46 -20.79
C GLU A 150 2.99 -13.52 -21.74
N VAL A 151 3.80 -14.53 -22.00
CA VAL A 151 3.36 -15.69 -22.77
C VAL A 151 2.45 -16.52 -21.86
N VAL A 152 1.15 -16.50 -22.12
CA VAL A 152 0.26 -17.54 -21.58
C VAL A 152 0.75 -18.84 -22.19
N SER A 153 1.51 -19.63 -21.42
CA SER A 153 1.89 -20.96 -21.86
C SER A 153 0.59 -21.72 -22.06
N ALA A 154 0.16 -21.85 -23.32
CA ALA A 154 -0.98 -22.66 -23.70
C ALA A 154 -0.82 -24.00 -22.98
N ASN A 155 -1.80 -24.33 -22.13
CA ASN A 155 -1.84 -25.44 -21.18
C ASN A 155 -1.10 -26.66 -21.75
N LYS A 156 0.24 -26.73 -21.57
CA LYS A 156 1.01 -27.85 -22.10
C LYS A 156 0.63 -28.99 -21.18
N ALA A 157 -0.14 -29.94 -21.72
CA ALA A 157 -0.50 -31.15 -21.00
C ALA A 157 0.73 -31.65 -20.24
N TYR A 158 0.64 -31.68 -18.92
CA TYR A 158 1.75 -32.02 -18.04
C TYR A 158 2.35 -33.36 -18.49
N LYS A 159 3.50 -33.32 -19.16
CA LYS A 159 4.24 -34.52 -19.52
C LYS A 159 5.06 -34.91 -18.30
N LYS A 160 4.58 -35.93 -17.57
CA LYS A 160 5.32 -36.55 -16.47
C LYS A 160 6.77 -36.79 -16.92
N ARG A 161 7.74 -36.17 -16.24
CA ARG A 161 9.17 -36.38 -16.51
C ARG A 161 9.46 -37.88 -16.31
N LYS A 162 10.10 -38.51 -17.31
CA LYS A 162 10.50 -39.93 -17.24
C LYS A 162 11.46 -40.09 -16.04
N GLY A 163 11.01 -40.78 -14.99
CA GLY A 163 11.74 -40.96 -13.72
C GLY A 163 11.20 -40.16 -12.52
N SER A 164 10.21 -39.29 -12.68
CA SER A 164 9.58 -38.61 -11.54
C SER A 164 8.59 -39.55 -10.83
N GLN A 165 8.91 -39.92 -9.59
CA GLN A 165 7.97 -40.57 -8.67
C GLN A 165 7.09 -39.48 -8.05
N SER A 166 5.77 -39.59 -8.23
CA SER A 166 4.81 -38.77 -7.51
C SER A 166 4.66 -39.33 -6.10
N VAL A 167 5.24 -38.67 -5.10
CA VAL A 167 4.98 -38.97 -3.70
C VAL A 167 3.68 -38.26 -3.32
N VAL A 168 2.61 -39.01 -3.15
CA VAL A 168 1.36 -38.47 -2.62
C VAL A 168 1.52 -38.39 -1.10
N VAL A 169 1.76 -37.18 -0.59
CA VAL A 169 1.74 -36.94 0.86
C VAL A 169 0.29 -36.75 1.26
N LYS A 170 -0.27 -37.75 1.96
CA LYS A 170 -1.59 -37.64 2.57
C LYS A 170 -1.45 -36.75 3.80
N ALA A 171 -1.82 -35.47 3.67
CA ALA A 171 -1.94 -34.60 4.83
C ALA A 171 -3.08 -35.11 5.72
N VAL A 172 -2.74 -35.64 6.90
CA VAL A 172 -3.74 -35.99 7.92
C VAL A 172 -4.06 -34.70 8.66
N GLY A 173 -5.23 -34.12 8.39
CA GLY A 173 -5.69 -32.94 9.11
C GLY A 173 -5.98 -33.29 10.57
N PHE A 174 -5.25 -32.68 11.50
CA PHE A 174 -5.55 -32.75 12.92
C PHE A 174 -6.66 -31.75 13.23
N ARG A 175 -7.74 -32.21 13.88
CA ARG A 175 -8.72 -31.30 14.46
C ARG A 175 -8.11 -30.72 15.74
N VAL A 176 -7.95 -29.41 15.78
CA VAL A 176 -7.62 -28.68 17.01
C VAL A 176 -8.96 -28.27 17.61
N ASP A 177 -9.39 -28.99 18.65
CA ASP A 177 -10.49 -28.51 19.49
C ASP A 177 -9.91 -27.38 20.37
N LEU A 178 -10.37 -26.16 20.13
CA LEU A 178 -10.00 -24.98 20.93
C LEU A 178 -10.79 -24.99 22.26
N PRO A 179 -10.18 -24.55 23.38
CA PRO A 179 -10.82 -24.49 24.70
C PRO A 179 -11.94 -23.45 24.80
#